data_AF-D4Z4I2-F1
#
_entry.id   AF-D4Z4I2-F1
#
_cell.length_a   1.000
_cell.length_b   1.000
_cell.length_c   1.000
_cell.angle_alpha   90.00
_cell.angle_beta   90.00
_cell.angle_gamma   90.00
#
_symmetry.space_group_name_H-M   'P 1'
#
loop_
_entity.id
_entity.type
_entity.pdbx_description
1 polymer ?
#
loop_
_entity_poly.entity_id
_entity_poly.type
_entity_poly.pdbx_seq_one_letter_code
_entity_poly.pdbx_strand_id
1 'polypeptide(L)'
;MVALFRRLAPLLAALLALAGPTGARAEQQDIAAAARGVVRIVLVATNGSEAYFVGHGSGFAVAPDKIVTNAHVVELTREEKDLVIGVIPSEGTRTYGGRIIAFSPGNDLALIQLEEGRLPVSTFYAGAVSDGQHVTAIGYPGTVDRAQGLGLKQLVEPLGTVKTSGNVSSGRASRNFDTVLHTAPLAAGNSGGPLVDDCGRVLGVNSFGSVSDGNDAEFGFAVSWREVASFLRQAGVSSLHTIVPCRSMAEADAAEAALTQREEARSEQSERARADAREAALDKARDTAERDVISARENAMAGAAVLLALAVLGLGAGGLLYSQGRERRATWWLAGGGVLLFAAIGLFFLKPSFSSIEERIKLPEDVSVTGNSAYAWAGDNVCRVDMNRSRLTISQPNDIAFHWAEGGCVDGDTQYVSSGTGWQRAAVPDDHNYVTVSRFDPATGTLRVQRWLPDIDTMAKARALGGGAIKGCGGDSALLAKIAALRNDLSALLPAQPNERIVYHCQKGRLTPGEG
;
A
#
# COMPACT_ATOMS: atom_id res chain seq x y z
N MET A 1 -35.59 15.77 34.43
CA MET A 1 -34.17 15.56 34.07
C MET A 1 -33.96 14.82 32.75
N VAL A 2 -34.72 13.76 32.43
CA VAL A 2 -34.55 12.97 31.19
C VAL A 2 -34.93 13.73 29.90
N ALA A 3 -35.90 14.65 29.96
CA ALA A 3 -36.34 15.42 28.80
C ALA A 3 -35.34 16.50 28.33
N LEU A 4 -34.45 16.97 29.22
CA LEU A 4 -33.46 18.01 28.91
C LEU A 4 -32.28 17.42 28.12
N PHE A 5 -31.84 16.22 28.48
CA PHE A 5 -30.78 15.47 27.79
C PHE A 5 -31.15 15.11 26.35
N ARG A 6 -32.43 14.78 26.11
CA ARG A 6 -32.93 14.38 24.78
C ARG A 6 -33.01 15.54 23.79
N ARG A 7 -33.09 16.79 24.29
CA ARG A 7 -33.09 18.01 23.47
C ARG A 7 -31.70 18.61 23.23
N LEU A 8 -30.74 18.31 24.10
CA LEU A 8 -29.34 18.75 23.96
C LEU A 8 -28.51 17.80 23.07
N ALA A 9 -28.87 16.52 22.97
CA ALA A 9 -28.18 15.54 22.12
C ALA A 9 -28.04 15.95 20.63
N PRO A 10 -29.07 16.47 19.93
CA PRO A 10 -28.91 16.91 18.53
C PRO A 10 -28.11 18.21 18.41
N LEU A 11 -28.14 19.09 19.41
CA LEU A 11 -27.32 20.31 19.46
C LEU A 11 -25.84 19.98 19.69
N LEU A 12 -25.53 19.00 20.54
CA LEU A 12 -24.17 18.52 20.75
C LEU A 12 -23.62 17.80 19.50
N ALA A 13 -24.46 17.01 18.82
CA ALA A 13 -24.10 16.36 17.56
C ALA A 13 -23.89 17.38 16.41
N ALA A 14 -24.67 18.47 16.37
CA ALA A 14 -24.47 19.56 15.42
C ALA A 14 -23.21 20.40 15.72
N LEU A 15 -22.86 20.60 17.00
CA LEU A 15 -21.60 21.24 17.40
C LEU A 15 -20.36 20.38 17.11
N LEU A 16 -20.47 19.05 17.20
CA LEU A 16 -19.43 18.11 16.78
C LEU A 16 -19.30 18.02 15.24
N ALA A 17 -20.37 18.25 14.49
CA ALA A 17 -20.36 18.29 13.02
C ALA A 17 -19.80 19.61 12.43
N LEU A 18 -19.67 20.67 13.24
CA LEU A 18 -19.02 21.92 12.86
C LEU A 18 -17.49 21.86 12.95
N ALA A 19 -16.93 20.82 13.56
CA ALA A 19 -15.55 20.43 13.37
C ALA A 19 -15.43 19.64 12.05
N GLY A 20 -15.65 20.33 10.93
CA GLY A 20 -15.26 19.79 9.63
C GLY A 20 -13.78 19.41 9.64
N PRO A 21 -13.34 18.45 8.82
CA PRO A 21 -11.91 18.16 8.70
C PRO A 21 -11.20 19.47 8.41
N THR A 22 -10.39 19.93 9.36
CA THR A 22 -9.44 21.00 9.08
C THR A 22 -8.64 20.48 7.89
N GLY A 23 -8.71 21.19 6.76
CA GLY A 23 -7.96 20.82 5.56
C GLY A 23 -6.56 20.49 6.01
N ALA A 24 -6.15 19.24 5.80
CA ALA A 24 -4.92 18.72 6.32
C ALA A 24 -3.78 19.55 5.74
N ARG A 25 -3.31 20.52 6.52
CA ARG A 25 -2.03 21.17 6.27
C ARG A 25 -0.99 20.04 6.24
N ALA A 26 0.03 20.15 5.40
CA ALA A 26 1.19 19.26 5.46
C ALA A 26 1.52 18.93 6.92
N GLU A 27 1.64 17.65 7.25
CA GLU A 27 2.20 17.33 8.55
C GLU A 27 3.63 17.89 8.50
N GLN A 28 3.96 18.84 9.39
CA GLN A 28 5.24 19.57 9.34
C GLN A 28 6.46 18.63 9.23
N GLN A 29 6.30 17.39 9.70
CA GLN A 29 7.28 16.31 9.57
C GLN A 29 7.60 15.89 8.12
N ASP A 30 6.66 15.96 7.17
CA ASP A 30 6.90 15.57 5.78
C ASP A 30 7.75 16.62 5.05
N ILE A 31 7.42 17.90 5.25
CA ILE A 31 8.23 19.01 4.75
C ILE A 31 9.62 19.00 5.41
N ALA A 32 9.70 18.69 6.71
CA ALA A 32 10.97 18.53 7.40
C ALA A 32 11.80 17.38 6.83
N ALA A 33 11.17 16.25 6.50
CA ALA A 33 11.84 15.12 5.87
C ALA A 33 12.34 15.44 4.46
N ALA A 34 11.52 16.11 3.64
CA ALA A 34 11.92 16.57 2.31
C ALA A 34 13.07 17.58 2.37
N ALA A 35 13.07 18.47 3.37
CA ALA A 35 14.13 19.47 3.58
C ALA A 35 15.52 18.85 3.80
N ARG A 36 15.61 17.57 4.22
CA ARG A 36 16.91 16.91 4.46
C ARG A 36 17.70 16.59 3.21
N GLY A 37 17.00 16.50 2.07
CA GLY A 37 17.63 16.37 0.76
C GLY A 37 18.07 17.71 0.16
N VAL A 38 17.74 18.83 0.81
CA VAL A 38 18.05 20.18 0.35
C VAL A 38 19.41 20.61 0.89
N VAL A 39 20.17 21.27 0.02
CA VAL A 39 21.54 21.70 0.29
C VAL A 39 21.70 23.18 -0.04
N ARG A 40 22.60 23.83 0.69
CA ARG A 40 23.13 25.13 0.29
C ARG A 40 24.29 24.89 -0.66
N ILE A 41 24.28 25.59 -1.77
CA ILE A 41 25.39 25.61 -2.72
C ILE A 41 26.12 26.93 -2.52
N VAL A 42 27.42 26.87 -2.29
CA VAL A 42 28.28 28.05 -2.15
C VAL A 42 29.34 28.04 -3.22
N LEU A 43 29.60 29.22 -3.78
CA LEU A 43 30.73 29.46 -4.66
C LEU A 43 31.82 30.13 -3.85
N VAL A 44 32.98 29.50 -3.81
CA VAL A 44 34.13 29.96 -3.03
C VAL A 44 35.30 30.14 -3.98
N ALA A 45 35.93 31.31 -3.93
CA ALA A 45 37.19 31.54 -4.63
C ALA A 45 38.36 31.50 -3.64
N THR A 46 39.53 31.10 -4.12
CA THR A 46 40.75 31.01 -3.31
C THR A 46 41.83 31.95 -3.83
N ASN A 47 42.37 32.83 -2.98
CA ASN A 47 43.58 33.61 -3.28
C ASN A 47 44.73 33.08 -2.42
N GLY A 48 45.30 31.95 -2.81
CA GLY A 48 46.36 31.28 -2.03
C GLY A 48 45.82 30.64 -0.74
N SER A 49 45.85 31.37 0.39
CA SER A 49 45.50 30.83 1.72
C SER A 49 44.14 31.27 2.27
N GLU A 50 43.48 32.26 1.64
CA GLU A 50 42.17 32.73 2.06
C GLU A 50 41.09 32.35 1.05
N ALA A 51 40.00 31.78 1.58
CA ALA A 51 38.79 31.45 0.85
C ALA A 51 37.77 32.57 1.06
N TYR A 52 37.24 33.14 -0.03
CA TYR A 52 36.20 34.17 0.01
C TYR A 52 34.94 33.70 -0.68
N PHE A 53 33.81 34.08 -0.07
CA PHE A 53 32.48 33.75 -0.55
C PHE A 53 32.09 34.66 -1.70
N VAL A 54 31.73 34.06 -2.83
CA VAL A 54 31.38 34.77 -4.07
C VAL A 54 29.88 34.76 -4.31
N GLY A 55 29.22 33.64 -4.02
CA GLY A 55 27.79 33.50 -4.22
C GLY A 55 27.23 32.28 -3.52
N HIS A 56 25.90 32.22 -3.44
CA HIS A 56 25.21 31.03 -2.97
C HIS A 56 23.85 30.87 -3.64
N GLY A 57 23.36 29.64 -3.59
CA GLY A 57 22.00 29.26 -3.92
C GLY A 57 21.60 28.03 -3.13
N SER A 58 20.49 27.44 -3.53
CA SER A 58 20.00 26.18 -3.00
C SER A 58 20.10 25.09 -4.06
N GLY A 59 20.07 23.84 -3.62
CA GLY A 59 19.96 22.67 -4.47
C GLY A 59 19.24 21.56 -3.72
N PHE A 60 18.91 20.47 -4.39
CA PHE A 60 18.42 19.27 -3.70
C PHE A 60 18.82 17.99 -4.45
N ALA A 61 18.93 16.91 -3.68
CA ALA A 61 19.37 15.62 -4.21
C ALA A 61 18.28 14.93 -5.04
N VAL A 62 18.63 14.57 -6.28
CA VAL A 62 17.77 13.81 -7.22
C VAL A 62 18.25 12.37 -7.41
N ALA A 63 19.48 12.09 -6.98
CA ALA A 63 20.05 10.77 -6.74
C ALA A 63 20.99 10.89 -5.52
N PRO A 64 21.45 9.78 -4.92
CA PRO A 64 22.23 9.84 -3.67
C PRO A 64 23.42 10.80 -3.73
N ASP A 65 24.03 10.95 -4.89
CA ASP A 65 25.24 11.73 -5.14
C ASP A 65 25.05 12.86 -6.17
N LYS A 66 23.81 13.15 -6.57
CA LYS A 66 23.50 14.14 -7.63
C LYS A 66 22.48 15.16 -7.17
N ILE A 67 22.78 16.42 -7.41
CA ILE A 67 22.02 17.58 -6.92
C ILE A 67 21.59 18.42 -8.12
N VAL A 68 20.29 18.70 -8.21
CA VAL A 68 19.77 19.72 -9.13
C VAL A 68 19.82 21.08 -8.46
N THR A 69 20.18 22.10 -9.24
CA THR A 69 20.12 23.51 -8.89
C THR A 69 19.83 24.33 -10.15
N ASN A 70 19.80 25.66 -10.04
CA ASN A 70 19.72 26.52 -11.21
C ASN A 70 21.06 26.71 -11.91
N ALA A 71 21.02 26.97 -13.23
CA ALA A 71 22.22 27.20 -14.02
C ALA A 71 22.96 28.47 -13.55
N HIS A 72 22.22 29.56 -13.32
CA HIS A 72 22.83 30.83 -12.88
C HIS A 72 23.52 30.74 -11.51
N VAL A 73 23.13 29.78 -10.64
CA VAL A 73 23.77 29.58 -9.32
C VAL A 73 25.22 29.12 -9.46
N VAL A 74 25.54 28.39 -10.53
CA VAL A 74 26.88 27.80 -10.75
C VAL A 74 27.60 28.34 -11.98
N GLU A 75 26.96 29.23 -12.74
CA GLU A 75 27.47 29.75 -14.01
C GLU A 75 28.88 30.36 -13.89
N LEU A 76 29.10 31.17 -12.84
CA LEU A 76 30.40 31.81 -12.58
C LEU A 76 31.56 30.81 -12.49
N THR A 77 31.32 29.60 -11.95
CA THR A 77 32.37 28.57 -11.83
C THR A 77 32.85 28.00 -13.18
N ARG A 78 32.11 28.26 -14.26
CA ARG A 78 32.51 27.91 -15.62
C ARG A 78 33.31 29.02 -16.29
N GLU A 79 33.14 30.26 -15.84
CA GLU A 79 33.82 31.44 -16.37
C GLU A 79 35.16 31.68 -15.66
N GLU A 80 35.21 31.43 -14.34
CA GLU A 80 36.39 31.61 -13.50
C GLU A 80 36.93 30.27 -12.98
N LYS A 81 38.20 29.98 -13.28
CA LYS A 81 38.84 28.70 -12.93
C LYS A 81 39.16 28.55 -11.44
N ASP A 82 39.23 29.66 -10.70
CA ASP A 82 39.61 29.68 -9.29
C ASP A 82 38.41 29.53 -8.35
N LEU A 83 37.20 29.34 -8.91
CA LEU A 83 35.98 29.08 -8.16
C LEU A 83 35.73 27.58 -7.98
N VAL A 84 35.43 27.20 -6.74
CA VAL A 84 35.02 25.84 -6.38
C VAL A 84 33.60 25.84 -5.83
N ILE A 85 32.89 24.73 -6.06
CA ILE A 85 31.53 24.52 -5.58
C ILE A 85 31.59 23.77 -4.26
N GLY A 86 31.10 24.41 -3.19
CA GLY A 86 30.81 23.77 -1.91
C GLY A 86 29.33 23.38 -1.83
N VAL A 87 29.06 22.17 -1.38
CA VAL A 87 27.72 21.66 -1.10
C VAL A 87 27.59 21.41 0.40
N ILE A 88 26.69 22.15 1.04
CA ILE A 88 26.48 22.12 2.48
C ILE A 88 25.09 21.53 2.75
N PRO A 89 25.01 20.33 3.36
CA PRO A 89 23.73 19.72 3.71
C PRO A 89 22.97 20.48 4.79
N SER A 90 21.68 20.17 4.93
CA SER A 90 20.84 20.75 5.97
C SER A 90 21.12 20.20 7.38
N GLU A 91 21.77 19.05 7.47
CA GLU A 91 22.04 18.33 8.71
C GLU A 91 23.44 17.69 8.67
N GLY A 92 23.98 17.39 9.85
CA GLY A 92 25.30 16.78 10.02
C GLY A 92 26.42 17.80 10.19
N THR A 93 27.65 17.38 9.91
CA THR A 93 28.86 18.16 10.21
C THR A 93 29.83 18.30 9.04
N ARG A 94 29.49 17.71 7.88
CA ARG A 94 30.38 17.67 6.71
C ARG A 94 29.86 18.58 5.59
N THR A 95 30.80 19.22 4.93
CA THR A 95 30.61 19.94 3.67
C THR A 95 31.30 19.16 2.56
N TYR A 96 30.70 19.12 1.38
CA TYR A 96 31.17 18.31 0.26
C TYR A 96 31.62 19.19 -0.90
N GLY A 97 32.62 18.73 -1.67
CA GLY A 97 32.94 19.30 -2.98
C GLY A 97 31.91 18.87 -4.03
N GLY A 98 31.65 19.74 -5.00
CA GLY A 98 30.73 19.49 -6.11
C GLY A 98 31.36 19.77 -7.47
N ARG A 99 30.99 18.99 -8.49
CA ARG A 99 31.36 19.23 -9.88
C ARG A 99 30.13 19.27 -10.79
N ILE A 100 30.09 20.20 -11.73
CA ILE A 100 28.99 20.28 -12.72
C ILE A 100 29.14 19.12 -13.71
N ILE A 101 28.08 18.32 -13.87
CA ILE A 101 28.03 17.19 -14.82
C ILE A 101 27.00 17.40 -15.95
N ALA A 102 26.02 18.30 -15.75
CA ALA A 102 25.14 18.77 -16.81
C ALA A 102 24.77 20.24 -16.56
N PHE A 103 24.60 21.00 -17.62
CA PHE A 103 24.33 22.44 -17.55
C PHE A 103 23.42 22.85 -18.71
N SER A 104 22.31 23.48 -18.40
CA SER A 104 21.28 23.89 -19.36
C SER A 104 20.79 25.31 -19.02
N PRO A 105 21.42 26.36 -19.61
CA PRO A 105 21.02 27.73 -19.33
C PRO A 105 19.63 28.08 -19.91
N GLY A 106 19.18 27.36 -20.95
CA GLY A 106 17.90 27.62 -21.62
C GLY A 106 16.66 27.41 -20.74
N ASN A 107 16.73 26.48 -19.78
CA ASN A 107 15.69 26.25 -18.77
C ASN A 107 16.21 26.48 -17.34
N ASP A 108 17.34 27.18 -17.21
CA ASP A 108 17.99 27.53 -15.95
C ASP A 108 18.20 26.33 -15.00
N LEU A 109 18.73 25.21 -15.50
CA LEU A 109 19.03 24.01 -14.71
C LEU A 109 20.50 23.61 -14.80
N ALA A 110 21.06 23.16 -13.68
CA ALA A 110 22.35 22.50 -13.61
C ALA A 110 22.29 21.27 -12.72
N LEU A 111 23.17 20.31 -13.00
CA LEU A 111 23.34 19.08 -12.23
C LEU A 111 24.75 19.03 -11.67
N ILE A 112 24.85 19.00 -10.36
CA ILE A 112 26.09 18.86 -9.61
C ILE A 112 26.20 17.42 -9.14
N GLN A 113 27.39 16.85 -9.26
CA GLN A 113 27.76 15.57 -8.71
C GLN A 113 28.64 15.80 -7.48
N LEU A 114 28.29 15.18 -6.37
CA LEU A 114 29.12 15.15 -5.16
C LEU A 114 30.42 14.39 -5.44
N GLU A 115 31.52 14.90 -4.91
CA GLU A 115 32.81 14.20 -4.92
C GLU A 115 32.80 12.99 -3.97
N GLU A 116 32.14 13.14 -2.82
CA GLU A 116 31.97 12.10 -1.82
C GLU A 116 30.66 12.27 -1.04
N GLY A 117 30.24 11.22 -0.34
CA GLY A 117 29.01 11.24 0.48
C GLY A 117 27.74 10.90 -0.30
N ARG A 118 26.63 10.85 0.45
CA ARG A 118 25.28 10.60 -0.07
C ARG A 118 24.26 11.45 0.68
N LEU A 119 23.19 11.86 0.00
CA LEU A 119 22.11 12.66 0.54
C LEU A 119 20.75 11.96 0.39
N PRO A 120 19.77 12.26 1.27
CA PRO A 120 18.39 11.83 1.09
C PRO A 120 17.84 12.34 -0.25
N VAL A 121 17.35 11.43 -1.09
CA VAL A 121 16.86 11.76 -2.43
C VAL A 121 15.42 12.27 -2.37
N SER A 122 15.12 13.35 -3.08
CA SER A 122 13.75 13.87 -3.18
C SER A 122 12.91 13.11 -4.20
N THR A 123 11.62 12.92 -3.90
CA THR A 123 10.63 12.39 -4.85
C THR A 123 9.92 13.54 -5.56
N PHE A 124 9.75 13.44 -6.87
CA PHE A 124 8.96 14.37 -7.66
C PHE A 124 7.50 13.95 -7.75
N TYR A 125 6.58 14.91 -7.84
CA TYR A 125 5.20 14.65 -8.23
C TYR A 125 5.04 14.89 -9.73
N ALA A 126 4.76 13.80 -10.45
CA ALA A 126 4.60 13.79 -11.90
C ALA A 126 3.13 13.97 -12.35
N GLY A 127 2.21 14.19 -11.41
CA GLY A 127 0.81 14.46 -11.70
C GLY A 127 0.55 15.92 -12.05
N ALA A 128 -0.72 16.25 -12.27
CA ALA A 128 -1.15 17.62 -12.53
C ALA A 128 -1.13 18.45 -11.24
N VAL A 129 -0.46 19.61 -11.30
CA VAL A 129 -0.50 20.63 -10.24
C VAL A 129 -1.80 21.41 -10.36
N SER A 130 -2.54 21.56 -9.27
CA SER A 130 -3.85 22.20 -9.27
C SER A 130 -3.77 23.67 -8.86
N ASP A 131 -4.61 24.53 -9.45
CA ASP A 131 -4.75 25.91 -9.03
C ASP A 131 -5.17 25.99 -7.54
N GLY A 132 -4.54 26.88 -6.78
CA GLY A 132 -4.77 27.01 -5.34
C GLY A 132 -4.13 25.91 -4.49
N GLN A 133 -3.47 24.91 -5.08
CA GLN A 133 -2.73 23.87 -4.35
C GLN A 133 -1.70 24.53 -3.42
N HIS A 134 -1.69 24.13 -2.15
CA HIS A 134 -0.70 24.60 -1.19
C HIS A 134 0.68 24.06 -1.54
N VAL A 135 1.69 24.92 -1.43
CA VAL A 135 3.08 24.61 -1.76
C VAL A 135 4.02 25.24 -0.75
N THR A 136 5.17 24.62 -0.56
CA THR A 136 6.25 25.14 0.28
C THR A 136 7.53 25.22 -0.52
N ALA A 137 8.13 26.40 -0.58
CA ALA A 137 9.49 26.58 -1.09
C ALA A 137 10.48 26.31 0.04
N ILE A 138 11.51 25.50 -0.24
CA ILE A 138 12.55 25.15 0.73
C ILE A 138 13.90 25.63 0.18
N GLY A 139 14.68 26.32 1.00
CA GLY A 139 15.99 26.81 0.57
C GLY A 139 16.75 27.57 1.65
N TYR A 140 17.73 28.35 1.20
CA TYR A 140 18.69 29.08 2.01
C TYR A 140 18.73 30.56 1.62
N PRO A 141 17.74 31.36 2.04
CA PRO A 141 17.65 32.76 1.66
C PRO A 141 18.68 33.61 2.42
N GLY A 142 19.55 34.31 1.68
CA GLY A 142 20.60 35.14 2.26
C GLY A 142 20.06 36.35 3.07
N THR A 143 18.79 36.73 2.88
CA THR A 143 18.13 37.73 3.73
C THR A 143 17.94 37.25 5.16
N VAL A 144 17.61 35.96 5.35
CA VAL A 144 17.46 35.35 6.68
C VAL A 144 18.83 35.22 7.34
N ASP A 145 19.84 34.77 6.58
CA ASP A 145 21.20 34.68 7.08
C ASP A 145 21.72 36.02 7.61
N ARG A 146 21.49 37.11 6.86
CA ARG A 146 21.85 38.48 7.29
C ARG A 146 21.05 38.93 8.50
N ALA A 147 19.74 38.66 8.54
CA ALA A 147 18.90 39.01 9.69
C ALA A 147 19.30 38.28 10.97
N GLN A 148 19.86 37.07 10.85
CA GLN A 148 20.41 36.29 11.95
C GLN A 148 21.85 36.67 12.32
N GLY A 149 22.50 37.55 11.55
CA GLY A 149 23.89 37.96 11.78
C GLY A 149 24.91 36.85 11.52
N LEU A 150 24.62 35.91 10.62
CA LEU A 150 25.54 34.82 10.29
C LEU A 150 26.77 35.34 9.54
N GLY A 151 27.96 34.94 10.01
CA GLY A 151 29.23 35.20 9.34
C GLY A 151 29.60 34.10 8.33
N LEU A 152 30.67 34.31 7.57
CA LEU A 152 31.12 33.36 6.53
C LEU A 152 31.34 31.94 7.06
N LYS A 153 31.88 31.81 8.29
CA LYS A 153 32.12 30.51 8.92
C LYS A 153 30.82 29.73 9.12
N GLN A 154 29.77 30.40 9.60
CA GLN A 154 28.46 29.76 9.79
C GLN A 154 27.80 29.43 8.46
N LEU A 155 28.01 30.23 7.42
CA LEU A 155 27.42 29.98 6.10
C LEU A 155 27.95 28.73 5.41
N VAL A 156 29.16 28.28 5.75
CA VAL A 156 29.80 27.06 5.23
C VAL A 156 29.65 25.84 6.15
N GLU A 157 28.92 25.99 7.25
CA GLU A 157 28.53 24.91 8.15
C GLU A 157 27.08 24.49 7.87
N PRO A 158 26.71 23.21 8.10
CA PRO A 158 25.35 22.73 7.96
C PRO A 158 24.35 23.56 8.77
N LEU A 159 23.30 24.03 8.09
CA LEU A 159 22.25 24.88 8.67
C LEU A 159 20.87 24.40 8.23
N GLY A 160 19.88 24.59 9.10
CA GLY A 160 18.50 24.27 8.79
C GLY A 160 17.95 25.13 7.66
N THR A 161 17.20 24.52 6.75
CA THR A 161 16.54 25.22 5.63
C THR A 161 15.44 26.16 6.13
N VAL A 162 15.24 27.27 5.43
CA VAL A 162 14.06 28.12 5.55
C VAL A 162 12.93 27.57 4.68
N LYS A 163 11.70 27.66 5.18
CA LYS A 163 10.50 27.14 4.56
C LYS A 163 9.49 28.27 4.43
N THR A 164 9.06 28.59 3.21
CA THR A 164 8.06 29.61 2.93
C THR A 164 6.89 28.97 2.21
N SER A 165 5.67 29.23 2.68
CA SER A 165 4.46 28.59 2.18
C SER A 165 3.62 29.57 1.36
N GLY A 166 2.88 29.04 0.40
CA GLY A 166 1.96 29.77 -0.45
C GLY A 166 1.08 28.83 -1.25
N ASN A 167 0.52 29.33 -2.34
CA ASN A 167 -0.38 28.58 -3.20
C ASN A 167 0.01 28.73 -4.66
N VAL A 168 -0.24 27.68 -5.44
CA VAL A 168 -0.12 27.73 -6.90
C VAL A 168 -1.09 28.77 -7.44
N SER A 169 -0.56 29.73 -8.18
CA SER A 169 -1.33 30.75 -8.89
C SER A 169 -1.54 30.30 -10.33
N SER A 170 -2.70 30.62 -10.92
CA SER A 170 -3.21 30.02 -12.15
C SER A 170 -2.15 29.84 -13.26
N GLY A 171 -2.17 28.65 -13.88
CA GLY A 171 -1.14 28.08 -14.76
C GLY A 171 -0.81 28.83 -16.06
N ARG A 172 -0.36 30.08 -15.96
CA ARG A 172 0.36 30.76 -17.03
C ARG A 172 1.84 30.36 -16.95
N ALA A 173 2.27 29.47 -17.84
CA ALA A 173 3.69 29.22 -18.06
C ALA A 173 4.38 30.52 -18.50
N SER A 174 5.60 30.77 -18.00
CA SER A 174 6.48 31.79 -18.57
C SER A 174 6.71 31.51 -20.06
N ARG A 175 6.93 32.55 -20.88
CA ARG A 175 6.99 32.42 -22.35
C ARG A 175 8.16 31.56 -22.88
N ASN A 176 9.13 31.22 -22.03
CA ASN A 176 10.39 30.59 -22.47
C ASN A 176 10.50 29.09 -22.13
N PHE A 177 9.90 28.63 -21.03
CA PHE A 177 9.89 27.23 -20.60
C PHE A 177 8.78 27.00 -19.56
N ASP A 178 8.45 25.74 -19.29
CA ASP A 178 7.34 25.40 -18.41
C ASP A 178 7.62 25.67 -16.92
N THR A 179 6.75 26.43 -16.28
CA THR A 179 6.92 26.90 -14.90
C THR A 179 5.66 26.73 -14.05
N VAL A 180 5.85 26.47 -12.76
CA VAL A 180 4.81 26.57 -11.73
C VAL A 180 4.87 27.96 -11.10
N LEU A 181 3.80 28.73 -11.26
CA LEU A 181 3.63 30.03 -10.63
C LEU A 181 3.04 29.86 -9.22
N HIS A 182 3.59 30.53 -8.22
CA HIS A 182 3.11 30.42 -6.84
C HIS A 182 3.26 31.71 -6.04
N THR A 183 2.61 31.79 -4.89
CA THR A 183 2.68 32.93 -3.95
C THR A 183 3.64 32.70 -2.78
N ALA A 184 4.29 31.53 -2.68
CA ALA A 184 5.27 31.29 -1.62
C ALA A 184 6.43 32.30 -1.75
N PRO A 185 6.72 33.13 -0.71
CA PRO A 185 7.76 34.14 -0.79
C PRO A 185 9.13 33.56 -1.12
N LEU A 186 9.81 34.14 -2.11
CA LEU A 186 11.18 33.77 -2.49
C LEU A 186 12.13 34.93 -2.22
N ALA A 187 13.34 34.62 -1.76
CA ALA A 187 14.42 35.58 -1.65
C ALA A 187 15.67 35.03 -2.33
N ALA A 188 16.63 35.91 -2.66
CA ALA A 188 17.93 35.50 -3.16
C ALA A 188 18.56 34.42 -2.25
N GLY A 189 18.98 33.31 -2.84
CA GLY A 189 19.44 32.11 -2.12
C GLY A 189 18.45 30.95 -2.12
N ASN A 190 17.15 31.18 -2.34
CA ASN A 190 16.16 30.09 -2.53
C ASN A 190 16.25 29.43 -3.92
N SER A 191 16.78 30.14 -4.91
CA SER A 191 16.94 29.66 -6.28
C SER A 191 17.76 28.36 -6.29
N GLY A 192 17.23 27.37 -7.00
CA GLY A 192 17.75 26.01 -7.10
C GLY A 192 17.19 25.03 -6.05
N GLY A 193 16.52 25.53 -5.00
CA GLY A 193 15.83 24.71 -4.00
C GLY A 193 14.48 24.16 -4.53
N PRO A 194 13.87 23.16 -3.87
CA PRO A 194 12.62 22.58 -4.34
C PRO A 194 11.39 23.41 -3.94
N LEU A 195 10.39 23.43 -4.83
CA LEU A 195 9.00 23.73 -4.49
C LEU A 195 8.28 22.40 -4.24
N VAL A 196 7.74 22.18 -3.03
CA VAL A 196 7.12 20.91 -2.65
C VAL A 196 5.63 21.04 -2.34
N ASP A 197 4.89 19.95 -2.53
CA ASP A 197 3.53 19.80 -2.02
C ASP A 197 3.49 19.38 -0.53
N ASP A 198 2.27 19.18 0.00
CA ASP A 198 2.05 18.82 1.41
C ASP A 198 2.60 17.44 1.82
N CYS A 199 3.01 16.62 0.86
CA CYS A 199 3.66 15.33 1.10
C CYS A 199 5.19 15.45 0.95
N GLY A 200 5.74 16.66 0.80
CA GLY A 200 7.17 16.89 0.61
C GLY A 200 7.68 16.51 -0.78
N ARG A 201 6.79 16.33 -1.75
CA ARG A 201 7.17 15.89 -3.11
C ARG A 201 7.39 17.11 -4.00
N VAL A 202 8.45 17.07 -4.79
CA VAL A 202 8.91 18.20 -5.58
C VAL A 202 8.01 18.41 -6.81
N LEU A 203 7.45 19.61 -6.92
CA LEU A 203 6.68 20.10 -8.07
C LEU A 203 7.57 20.83 -9.10
N GLY A 204 8.68 21.40 -8.63
CA GLY A 204 9.62 22.14 -9.47
C GLY A 204 10.83 22.66 -8.70
N VAL A 205 11.72 23.35 -9.41
CA VAL A 205 12.94 23.99 -8.88
C VAL A 205 12.71 25.49 -8.80
N ASN A 206 12.70 26.07 -7.61
CA ASN A 206 12.54 27.51 -7.41
C ASN A 206 13.60 28.26 -8.22
N SER A 207 13.25 29.31 -8.96
CA SER A 207 14.21 30.11 -9.73
C SER A 207 14.05 31.60 -9.42
N PHE A 208 13.25 32.33 -10.19
CA PHE A 208 13.04 33.78 -10.05
C PHE A 208 11.69 34.11 -9.42
N GLY A 209 11.60 35.28 -8.79
CA GLY A 209 10.34 35.94 -8.44
C GLY A 209 10.15 37.21 -9.26
N SER A 210 8.91 37.68 -9.43
CA SER A 210 8.67 39.02 -9.96
C SER A 210 9.08 40.05 -8.90
N VAL A 211 10.13 40.82 -9.17
CA VAL A 211 10.45 42.00 -8.36
C VAL A 211 9.38 43.05 -8.65
N SER A 212 8.52 43.35 -7.67
CA SER A 212 7.67 44.53 -7.72
C SER A 212 8.36 45.67 -6.96
N ASP A 213 8.23 46.89 -7.46
CA ASP A 213 8.74 48.13 -6.86
C ASP A 213 7.96 48.55 -5.59
N GLY A 214 7.56 47.57 -4.76
CA GLY A 214 7.02 47.77 -3.42
C GLY A 214 5.49 47.81 -3.29
N ASN A 215 4.73 47.70 -4.39
CA ASN A 215 3.26 47.81 -4.37
C ASN A 215 2.47 46.67 -5.04
N ASP A 216 3.11 45.74 -5.77
CA ASP A 216 2.41 44.58 -6.37
C ASP A 216 2.64 43.30 -5.57
N ALA A 217 1.73 42.32 -5.76
CA ALA A 217 1.88 40.99 -5.21
C ALA A 217 3.13 40.30 -5.79
N GLU A 218 3.99 39.78 -4.92
CA GLU A 218 5.18 39.04 -5.31
C GLU A 218 4.80 37.60 -5.70
N PHE A 219 5.11 37.21 -6.93
CA PHE A 219 4.94 35.84 -7.41
C PHE A 219 6.30 35.16 -7.57
N GLY A 220 6.40 33.91 -7.13
CA GLY A 220 7.54 33.03 -7.37
C GLY A 220 7.30 32.12 -8.57
N PHE A 221 8.38 31.79 -9.26
CA PHE A 221 8.40 30.83 -10.35
C PHE A 221 9.30 29.65 -10.00
N ALA A 222 8.79 28.44 -10.22
CA ALA A 222 9.59 27.22 -10.18
C ALA A 222 9.63 26.56 -11.56
N VAL A 223 10.81 26.17 -12.03
CA VAL A 223 11.00 25.33 -13.23
C VAL A 223 10.24 24.03 -13.00
N SER A 224 9.26 23.70 -13.86
CA SER A 224 8.35 22.60 -13.57
C SER A 224 9.04 21.24 -13.60
N TRP A 225 8.43 20.24 -12.96
CA TRP A 225 8.84 18.84 -13.11
C TRP A 225 9.02 18.41 -14.58
N ARG A 226 8.22 18.92 -15.53
CA ARG A 226 8.32 18.52 -16.95
C ARG A 226 9.68 18.89 -17.54
N GLU A 227 10.17 20.09 -17.24
CA GLU A 227 11.49 20.56 -17.65
C GLU A 227 12.60 19.79 -16.94
N VAL A 228 12.48 19.61 -15.62
CA VAL A 228 13.46 18.89 -14.80
C VAL A 228 13.58 17.43 -15.25
N ALA A 229 12.46 16.75 -15.49
CA ALA A 229 12.45 15.38 -15.97
C ALA A 229 13.09 15.24 -17.35
N SER A 230 12.86 16.21 -18.24
CA SER A 230 13.53 16.25 -19.56
C SER A 230 15.05 16.39 -19.40
N PHE A 231 15.48 17.34 -18.57
CA PHE A 231 16.89 17.58 -18.27
C PHE A 231 17.59 16.36 -17.66
N LEU A 232 16.97 15.72 -16.66
CA LEU A 232 17.54 14.53 -16.01
C LEU A 232 17.62 13.34 -16.95
N ARG A 233 16.62 13.13 -17.83
CA ARG A 233 16.69 12.09 -18.86
C ARG A 233 17.84 12.32 -19.84
N GLN A 234 18.05 13.57 -20.28
CA GLN A 234 19.17 13.92 -21.16
C GLN A 234 20.52 13.70 -20.49
N ALA A 235 20.60 13.92 -19.17
CA ALA A 235 21.80 13.66 -18.36
C ALA A 235 21.98 12.17 -17.99
N GLY A 236 21.06 11.28 -18.39
CA GLY A 236 21.13 9.84 -18.07
C GLY A 236 20.87 9.51 -16.60
N VAL A 237 20.11 10.37 -15.89
CA VAL A 237 19.80 10.21 -14.46
C VAL A 237 18.35 9.80 -14.27
N SER A 238 18.14 8.64 -13.65
CA SER A 238 16.83 8.21 -13.17
C SER A 238 16.43 9.03 -11.95
N SER A 239 15.18 9.50 -11.91
CA SER A 239 14.63 10.28 -10.81
C SER A 239 13.41 9.61 -10.19
N LEU A 240 13.28 9.76 -8.87
CA LEU A 240 12.13 9.23 -8.15
C LEU A 240 10.91 10.10 -8.43
N HIS A 241 9.81 9.50 -8.85
CA HIS A 241 8.57 10.23 -9.09
C HIS A 241 7.33 9.41 -8.79
N THR A 242 6.23 10.10 -8.48
CA THR A 242 4.91 9.50 -8.26
C THR A 242 3.82 10.34 -8.92
N ILE A 243 2.77 9.68 -9.39
CA ILE A 243 1.55 10.33 -9.93
C ILE A 243 0.38 10.28 -8.93
N VAL A 244 0.57 9.61 -7.79
CA VAL A 244 -0.48 9.45 -6.77
C VAL A 244 -0.70 10.81 -6.11
N PRO A 245 -1.94 11.33 -5.98
CA PRO A 245 -2.18 12.60 -5.30
C PRO A 245 -1.73 12.59 -3.83
N CYS A 246 -1.38 13.76 -3.30
CA CYS A 246 -1.03 13.87 -1.88
C CYS A 246 -2.29 13.69 -1.03
N ARG A 247 -2.19 12.91 0.03
CA ARG A 247 -3.23 12.73 1.05
C ARG A 247 -2.58 12.71 2.42
N SER A 248 -3.31 13.14 3.43
CA SER A 248 -2.88 13.00 4.82
C SER A 248 -2.83 11.54 5.27
N MET A 249 -2.10 11.26 6.34
CA MET A 249 -2.08 9.92 6.94
C MET A 249 -3.48 9.50 7.43
N ALA A 250 -4.25 10.45 8.00
CA ALA A 250 -5.62 10.20 8.44
C ALA A 250 -6.56 9.82 7.28
N GLU A 251 -6.47 10.50 6.13
CA GLU A 251 -7.24 10.14 4.94
C GLU A 251 -6.80 8.79 4.38
N ALA A 252 -5.49 8.50 4.39
CA ALA A 252 -4.97 7.22 3.97
C ALA A 252 -5.48 6.07 4.86
N ASP A 253 -5.53 6.29 6.18
CA ASP A 253 -6.07 5.33 7.16
C ASP A 253 -7.58 5.14 7.01
N ALA A 254 -8.34 6.23 6.81
CA ALA A 254 -9.78 6.14 6.55
C ALA A 254 -10.10 5.40 5.25
N ALA A 255 -9.35 5.66 4.17
CA ALA A 255 -9.51 4.97 2.90
C ALA A 255 -9.22 3.46 3.03
N GLU A 256 -8.18 3.11 3.79
CA GLU A 256 -7.80 1.72 4.05
C GLU A 256 -8.84 0.98 4.90
N ALA A 257 -9.33 1.63 5.97
CA ALA A 257 -10.40 1.07 6.80
C ALA A 257 -11.67 0.83 5.99
N ALA A 258 -12.03 1.76 5.10
CA ALA A 258 -13.18 1.61 4.21
C ALA A 258 -13.01 0.47 3.20
N LEU A 259 -11.80 0.23 2.68
CA LEU A 259 -11.51 -0.91 1.82
C LEU A 259 -11.67 -2.23 2.58
N THR A 260 -11.04 -2.32 3.76
CA THR A 260 -11.10 -3.51 4.61
C THR A 260 -12.54 -3.88 4.96
N GLN A 261 -13.36 -2.90 5.37
CA GLN A 261 -14.78 -3.11 5.66
C GLN A 261 -15.58 -3.62 4.45
N ARG A 262 -15.26 -3.15 3.24
CA ARG A 262 -15.92 -3.62 2.00
C ARG A 262 -15.52 -5.05 1.66
N GLU A 263 -14.26 -5.40 1.86
CA GLU A 263 -13.74 -6.76 1.64
C GLU A 263 -14.37 -7.75 2.62
N GLU A 264 -14.43 -7.39 3.91
CA GLU A 264 -15.11 -8.17 4.95
C GLU A 264 -16.59 -8.36 4.63
N ALA A 265 -17.31 -7.27 4.32
CA ALA A 265 -18.73 -7.35 3.96
C ALA A 265 -18.97 -8.23 2.73
N ARG A 266 -18.09 -8.16 1.72
CA ARG A 266 -18.16 -9.01 0.53
C ARG A 266 -17.89 -10.48 0.85
N SER A 267 -16.93 -10.75 1.74
CA SER A 267 -16.62 -12.10 2.20
C SER A 267 -17.81 -12.69 2.96
N GLU A 268 -18.38 -11.95 3.92
CA GLU A 268 -19.57 -12.39 4.65
C GLU A 268 -20.76 -12.65 3.72
N GLN A 269 -21.00 -11.77 2.74
CA GLN A 269 -22.06 -11.96 1.76
C GLN A 269 -21.83 -13.22 0.92
N SER A 270 -20.58 -13.49 0.52
CA SER A 270 -20.23 -14.71 -0.22
C SER A 270 -20.47 -15.97 0.63
N GLU A 271 -20.08 -15.95 1.90
CA GLU A 271 -20.30 -17.09 2.81
C GLU A 271 -21.79 -17.35 3.06
N ARG A 272 -22.59 -16.29 3.26
CA ARG A 272 -24.06 -16.42 3.36
C ARG A 272 -24.66 -17.00 2.07
N ALA A 273 -24.28 -16.47 0.91
CA ALA A 273 -24.77 -16.97 -0.37
C ALA A 273 -24.39 -18.44 -0.61
N ARG A 274 -23.21 -18.88 -0.17
CA ARG A 274 -22.78 -20.29 -0.21
C ARG A 274 -23.61 -21.16 0.73
N ALA A 275 -23.89 -20.69 1.94
CA ALA A 275 -24.74 -21.39 2.89
C ALA A 275 -26.17 -21.55 2.37
N ASP A 276 -26.78 -20.47 1.86
CA ASP A 276 -28.12 -20.49 1.27
C ASP A 276 -28.17 -21.42 0.04
N ALA A 277 -27.14 -21.39 -0.81
CA ALA A 277 -27.03 -22.29 -1.96
C ALA A 277 -26.90 -23.76 -1.53
N ARG A 278 -26.20 -24.03 -0.43
CA ARG A 278 -26.11 -25.38 0.16
C ARG A 278 -27.45 -25.84 0.67
N GLU A 279 -28.16 -25.01 1.43
CA GLU A 279 -29.50 -25.33 1.94
C GLU A 279 -30.50 -25.60 0.80
N ALA A 280 -30.53 -24.74 -0.22
CA ALA A 280 -31.36 -24.95 -1.40
C ALA A 280 -30.99 -26.24 -2.18
N ALA A 281 -29.71 -26.61 -2.23
CA ALA A 281 -29.27 -27.86 -2.83
C ALA A 281 -29.71 -29.09 -2.01
N LEU A 282 -29.70 -29.00 -0.68
CA LEU A 282 -30.19 -30.04 0.23
C LEU A 282 -31.69 -30.26 0.05
N ASP A 283 -32.48 -29.18 0.05
CA ASP A 283 -33.93 -29.25 -0.14
C ASP A 283 -34.29 -29.86 -1.49
N LYS A 284 -33.61 -29.44 -2.56
CA LYS A 284 -33.82 -30.02 -3.89
C LYS A 284 -33.43 -31.49 -3.95
N ALA A 285 -32.34 -31.89 -3.27
CA ALA A 285 -31.92 -33.29 -3.21
C ALA A 285 -32.94 -34.15 -2.45
N ARG A 286 -33.49 -33.64 -1.35
CA ARG A 286 -34.55 -34.28 -0.58
C ARG A 286 -35.83 -34.43 -1.41
N ASP A 287 -36.30 -33.36 -2.04
CA ASP A 287 -37.49 -33.38 -2.91
C ASP A 287 -37.35 -34.40 -4.04
N THR A 288 -36.16 -34.48 -4.64
CA THR A 288 -35.88 -35.45 -5.71
C THR A 288 -35.91 -36.88 -5.18
N ALA A 289 -35.27 -37.14 -4.03
CA ALA A 289 -35.29 -38.45 -3.39
C ALA A 289 -36.71 -38.88 -2.97
N GLU A 290 -37.52 -37.96 -2.45
CA GLU A 290 -38.93 -38.21 -2.12
C GLU A 290 -39.75 -38.61 -3.36
N ARG A 291 -39.61 -37.85 -4.46
CA ARG A 291 -40.29 -38.16 -5.73
C ARG A 291 -39.86 -39.49 -6.34
N ASP A 292 -38.57 -39.82 -6.26
CA ASP A 292 -38.03 -41.09 -6.75
C ASP A 292 -38.57 -42.28 -5.95
N VAL A 293 -38.65 -42.15 -4.62
CA VAL A 293 -39.23 -43.19 -3.75
C VAL A 293 -40.72 -43.37 -4.02
N ILE A 294 -41.49 -42.27 -4.16
CA ILE A 294 -42.91 -42.32 -4.50
C ILE A 294 -43.11 -43.03 -5.85
N SER A 295 -42.39 -42.59 -6.89
CA SER A 295 -42.50 -43.16 -8.25
C SER A 295 -42.13 -44.64 -8.27
N ALA A 296 -41.06 -45.05 -7.58
CA ALA A 296 -40.66 -46.45 -7.47
C ALA A 296 -41.73 -47.30 -6.75
N ARG A 297 -42.37 -46.73 -5.73
CA ARG A 297 -43.44 -47.39 -4.98
C ARG A 297 -44.71 -47.53 -5.80
N GLU A 298 -45.10 -46.49 -6.55
CA GLU A 298 -46.23 -46.53 -7.49
C GLU A 298 -46.01 -47.57 -8.60
N ASN A 299 -44.82 -47.61 -9.21
CA ASN A 299 -44.46 -48.61 -10.21
C ASN A 299 -44.53 -50.04 -9.65
N ALA A 300 -44.07 -50.26 -8.41
CA ALA A 300 -44.17 -51.55 -7.75
C ALA A 300 -45.63 -51.95 -7.47
N MET A 301 -46.47 -51.01 -7.03
CA MET A 301 -47.90 -51.25 -6.78
C MET A 301 -48.66 -51.51 -8.09
N ALA A 302 -48.38 -50.76 -9.16
CA ALA A 302 -48.97 -50.97 -10.48
C ALA A 302 -48.55 -52.33 -11.06
N GLY A 303 -47.26 -52.67 -10.97
CA GLY A 303 -46.74 -53.98 -11.36
C GLY A 303 -47.40 -55.12 -10.59
N ALA A 304 -47.54 -54.99 -9.27
CA ALA A 304 -48.24 -55.96 -8.43
C ALA A 304 -49.72 -56.12 -8.83
N ALA A 305 -50.42 -55.02 -9.11
CA ALA A 305 -51.83 -55.05 -9.54
C ALA A 305 -52.01 -55.74 -10.90
N VAL A 306 -51.13 -55.46 -11.87
CA VAL A 306 -51.14 -56.13 -13.18
C VAL A 306 -50.86 -57.62 -13.03
N LEU A 307 -49.86 -58.00 -12.24
CA LEU A 307 -49.54 -59.41 -11.98
C LEU A 307 -50.67 -60.14 -11.25
N LEU A 308 -51.33 -59.48 -10.29
CA LEU A 308 -52.48 -60.02 -9.59
C LEU A 308 -53.67 -60.24 -10.53
N ALA A 309 -53.97 -59.28 -11.41
CA ALA A 309 -55.03 -59.43 -12.40
C ALA A 309 -54.75 -60.61 -13.36
N LEU A 310 -53.51 -60.71 -13.86
CA LEU A 310 -53.08 -61.84 -14.69
C LEU A 310 -53.12 -63.17 -13.93
N ALA A 311 -52.77 -63.18 -12.64
CA ALA A 311 -52.87 -64.35 -11.78
C ALA A 311 -54.32 -64.82 -11.63
N VAL A 312 -55.26 -63.91 -11.36
CA VAL A 312 -56.71 -64.22 -11.27
C VAL A 312 -57.24 -64.77 -12.58
N LEU A 313 -56.88 -64.15 -13.71
CA LEU A 313 -57.27 -64.64 -15.04
C LEU A 313 -56.68 -66.03 -15.33
N GLY A 314 -55.40 -66.25 -15.01
CA GLY A 314 -54.71 -67.52 -15.21
C GLY A 314 -55.29 -68.64 -14.34
N LEU A 315 -55.54 -68.37 -13.06
CA LEU A 315 -56.17 -69.31 -12.13
C LEU A 315 -57.62 -69.61 -12.54
N GLY A 316 -58.39 -68.59 -12.94
CA GLY A 316 -59.76 -68.76 -13.44
C GLY A 316 -59.83 -69.59 -14.73
N ALA A 317 -58.96 -69.30 -15.70
CA ALA A 317 -58.83 -70.11 -16.93
C ALA A 317 -58.39 -71.54 -16.64
N GLY A 318 -57.46 -71.73 -15.70
CA GLY A 318 -57.02 -73.04 -15.21
C GLY A 318 -58.17 -73.83 -14.59
N GLY A 319 -58.97 -73.22 -13.71
CA GLY A 319 -60.15 -73.85 -13.09
C GLY A 319 -61.24 -74.23 -14.10
N LEU A 320 -61.46 -73.40 -15.11
CA LEU A 320 -62.43 -73.67 -16.18
C LEU A 320 -61.96 -74.79 -17.12
N LEU A 321 -60.67 -74.84 -17.46
CA LEU A 321 -60.09 -75.95 -18.23
C LEU A 321 -60.09 -77.27 -17.45
N TYR A 322 -59.94 -77.21 -16.12
CA TYR A 322 -60.03 -78.36 -15.23
C TYR A 322 -61.45 -78.95 -15.24
N SER A 323 -62.49 -78.10 -15.15
CA SER A 323 -63.89 -78.56 -15.22
C SER A 323 -64.29 -79.13 -16.59
N GLN A 324 -63.56 -78.78 -17.66
CA GLN A 324 -63.73 -79.34 -19.02
C GLN A 324 -62.94 -80.64 -19.26
N GLY A 325 -62.29 -81.22 -18.23
CA GLY A 325 -61.54 -82.49 -18.34
C GLY A 325 -60.19 -82.38 -19.09
N ARG A 326 -59.67 -81.16 -19.30
CA ARG A 326 -58.39 -80.91 -20.00
C ARG A 326 -57.24 -80.75 -19.00
N GLU A 327 -57.02 -81.76 -18.15
CA GLU A 327 -56.18 -81.69 -16.95
C GLU A 327 -54.75 -81.20 -17.19
N ARG A 328 -54.03 -81.74 -18.20
CA ARG A 328 -52.64 -81.32 -18.49
C ARG A 328 -52.50 -79.83 -18.82
N ARG A 329 -53.50 -79.22 -19.48
CA ARG A 329 -53.46 -77.78 -19.79
C ARG A 329 -53.88 -76.96 -18.56
N ALA A 330 -54.86 -77.44 -17.80
CA ALA A 330 -55.30 -76.81 -16.56
C ALA A 330 -54.16 -76.67 -15.54
N THR A 331 -53.32 -77.70 -15.38
CA THR A 331 -52.17 -77.66 -14.45
C THR A 331 -51.14 -76.58 -14.80
N TRP A 332 -50.85 -76.36 -16.09
CA TRP A 332 -49.93 -75.29 -16.51
C TRP A 332 -50.51 -73.89 -16.24
N TRP A 333 -51.80 -73.68 -16.49
CA TRP A 333 -52.47 -72.40 -16.20
C TRP A 333 -52.57 -72.13 -14.69
N LEU A 334 -52.88 -73.14 -13.89
CA LEU A 334 -52.90 -73.03 -12.43
C LEU A 334 -51.49 -72.76 -11.85
N ALA A 335 -50.46 -73.45 -12.34
CA ALA A 335 -49.08 -73.21 -11.92
C ALA A 335 -48.61 -71.81 -12.33
N GLY A 336 -48.87 -71.38 -13.57
CA GLY A 336 -48.54 -70.04 -14.04
C GLY A 336 -49.27 -68.94 -13.26
N GLY A 337 -50.57 -69.11 -13.00
CA GLY A 337 -51.35 -68.21 -12.17
C GLY A 337 -50.84 -68.13 -10.73
N GLY A 338 -50.45 -69.27 -10.13
CA GLY A 338 -49.84 -69.31 -8.80
C GLY A 338 -48.49 -68.58 -8.72
N VAL A 339 -47.61 -68.76 -9.71
CA VAL A 339 -46.32 -68.05 -9.79
C VAL A 339 -46.53 -66.54 -9.92
N LEU A 340 -47.47 -66.10 -10.75
CA LEU A 340 -47.83 -64.69 -10.90
C LEU A 340 -48.39 -64.10 -9.60
N LEU A 341 -49.18 -64.87 -8.84
CA LEU A 341 -49.69 -64.46 -7.54
C LEU A 341 -48.55 -64.25 -6.53
N PHE A 342 -47.61 -65.19 -6.44
CA PHE A 342 -46.43 -65.02 -5.57
C PHE A 342 -45.54 -63.85 -6.00
N ALA A 343 -45.37 -63.64 -7.31
CA ALA A 343 -44.64 -62.48 -7.83
C ALA A 343 -45.33 -61.15 -7.50
N ALA A 344 -46.66 -61.09 -7.57
CA ALA A 344 -47.45 -59.92 -7.17
C ALA A 344 -47.29 -59.61 -5.67
N ILE A 345 -47.33 -60.64 -4.82
CA ILE A 345 -47.11 -60.50 -3.37
C ILE A 345 -45.67 -60.02 -3.10
N GLY A 346 -44.68 -60.60 -3.77
CA GLY A 346 -43.28 -60.18 -3.65
C GLY A 346 -43.07 -58.71 -4.00
N LEU A 347 -43.56 -58.25 -5.15
CA LEU A 347 -43.48 -56.85 -5.57
C LEU A 347 -44.17 -55.89 -4.58
N PHE A 348 -45.28 -56.31 -3.96
CA PHE A 348 -46.00 -55.47 -3.00
C PHE A 348 -45.26 -55.31 -1.66
N PHE A 349 -44.61 -56.37 -1.16
CA PHE A 349 -43.91 -56.35 0.12
C PHE A 349 -42.46 -55.86 0.01
N LEU A 350 -41.78 -56.08 -1.12
CA LEU A 350 -40.42 -55.57 -1.37
C LEU A 350 -40.39 -54.12 -1.90
N LYS A 351 -41.52 -53.43 -1.97
CA LYS A 351 -41.56 -52.01 -2.38
C LYS A 351 -40.69 -51.15 -1.46
N PRO A 352 -40.01 -50.11 -1.97
CA PRO A 352 -39.16 -49.25 -1.14
C PRO A 352 -39.91 -48.66 0.06
N SER A 353 -39.24 -48.66 1.22
CA SER A 353 -39.71 -47.96 2.42
C SER A 353 -39.39 -46.47 2.33
N PHE A 354 -40.26 -45.63 2.90
CA PHE A 354 -39.98 -44.20 3.08
C PHE A 354 -38.74 -43.95 3.96
N SER A 355 -38.31 -44.92 4.76
CA SER A 355 -37.06 -44.84 5.53
C SER A 355 -35.78 -44.90 4.68
N SER A 356 -35.89 -45.16 3.36
CA SER A 356 -34.74 -45.17 2.43
C SER A 356 -34.46 -43.81 1.77
N ILE A 357 -35.20 -42.77 2.15
CA ILE A 357 -35.04 -41.40 1.62
C ILE A 357 -33.67 -40.83 2.04
N GLU A 358 -33.36 -40.85 3.34
CA GLU A 358 -32.05 -40.37 3.86
C GLU A 358 -30.85 -41.08 3.20
N GLU A 359 -30.94 -42.37 2.91
CA GLU A 359 -29.85 -43.16 2.31
C GLU A 359 -29.58 -42.80 0.84
N ARG A 360 -30.54 -42.13 0.17
CA ARG A 360 -30.47 -41.72 -1.23
C ARG A 360 -30.02 -40.26 -1.42
N ILE A 361 -29.91 -39.48 -0.33
CA ILE A 361 -29.39 -38.12 -0.38
C ILE A 361 -27.88 -38.19 -0.64
N LYS A 362 -27.48 -38.03 -1.91
CA LYS A 362 -26.07 -37.78 -2.26
C LYS A 362 -25.77 -36.31 -2.02
N LEU A 363 -25.11 -36.02 -0.90
CA LEU A 363 -24.56 -34.71 -0.62
C LEU A 363 -23.45 -34.39 -1.62
N PRO A 364 -23.34 -33.15 -2.11
CA PRO A 364 -22.10 -32.68 -2.71
C PRO A 364 -20.98 -32.86 -1.68
N GLU A 365 -19.83 -33.41 -2.10
CA GLU A 365 -18.66 -33.52 -1.23
C GLU A 365 -18.35 -32.15 -0.60
N ASP A 366 -18.19 -32.14 0.72
CA ASP A 366 -17.62 -31.02 1.44
C ASP A 366 -16.18 -30.84 0.95
N VAL A 367 -15.96 -29.93 0.00
CA VAL A 367 -14.69 -29.21 -0.05
C VAL A 367 -14.72 -28.26 1.15
N SER A 368 -14.54 -28.84 2.34
CA SER A 368 -14.30 -28.08 3.54
C SER A 368 -13.02 -27.30 3.30
N VAL A 369 -13.18 -26.00 3.05
CA VAL A 369 -12.10 -25.03 3.24
C VAL A 369 -11.95 -24.85 4.76
N THR A 370 -11.70 -25.93 5.49
CA THR A 370 -11.10 -25.88 6.82
C THR A 370 -9.60 -26.00 6.67
N GLY A 371 -9.03 -25.13 5.82
CA GLY A 371 -7.63 -24.77 5.88
C GLY A 371 -7.53 -23.59 6.81
N ASN A 372 -7.19 -23.85 8.07
CA ASN A 372 -6.76 -22.84 9.02
C ASN A 372 -5.69 -21.97 8.33
N SER A 373 -6.07 -20.77 7.87
CA SER A 373 -5.27 -19.88 7.02
C SER A 373 -4.03 -19.30 7.73
N ALA A 374 -3.81 -19.69 8.99
CA ALA A 374 -2.66 -19.31 9.80
C ALA A 374 -1.30 -19.75 9.21
N TYR A 375 -1.25 -20.73 8.29
CA TYR A 375 0.01 -21.32 7.79
C TYR A 375 0.15 -21.40 6.26
N ALA A 376 -0.79 -20.84 5.49
CA ALA A 376 -0.74 -20.89 4.03
C ALA A 376 0.42 -20.06 3.40
N TRP A 377 1.14 -19.28 4.21
CA TRP A 377 2.21 -18.38 3.76
C TRP A 377 3.63 -18.94 3.90
N ALA A 378 3.82 -20.12 4.50
CA ALA A 378 5.14 -20.76 4.59
C ALA A 378 5.72 -21.06 3.18
N GLY A 379 6.99 -20.75 2.96
CA GLY A 379 7.66 -20.83 1.65
C GLY A 379 7.88 -19.48 0.98
N ASP A 380 8.08 -19.50 -0.33
CA ASP A 380 8.43 -18.29 -1.10
C ASP A 380 7.19 -17.44 -1.43
N ASN A 381 7.31 -16.14 -1.18
CA ASN A 381 6.28 -15.16 -1.45
C ASN A 381 6.87 -13.97 -2.20
N VAL A 382 6.05 -13.35 -3.04
CA VAL A 382 6.34 -12.08 -3.71
C VAL A 382 5.29 -11.08 -3.29
N CYS A 383 5.71 -9.92 -2.80
CA CYS A 383 4.83 -8.83 -2.48
C CYS A 383 5.06 -7.67 -3.43
N ARG A 384 4.01 -7.38 -4.19
CA ARG A 384 4.01 -6.27 -5.14
C ARG A 384 3.53 -5.00 -4.47
N VAL A 385 4.19 -3.88 -4.73
CA VAL A 385 3.77 -2.61 -4.15
C VAL A 385 2.45 -2.14 -4.77
N ASP A 386 1.49 -1.75 -3.93
CA ASP A 386 0.29 -1.06 -4.35
C ASP A 386 0.49 0.46 -4.19
N MET A 387 0.82 1.13 -5.29
CA MET A 387 1.05 2.58 -5.30
C MET A 387 -0.20 3.38 -4.94
N ASN A 388 -1.41 2.88 -5.24
CA ASN A 388 -2.67 3.56 -4.95
C ASN A 388 -3.02 3.49 -3.45
N ARG A 389 -2.60 2.43 -2.76
CA ARG A 389 -2.77 2.27 -1.30
C ARG A 389 -1.60 2.82 -0.50
N SER A 390 -0.46 3.01 -1.15
CA SER A 390 0.72 3.60 -0.54
C SER A 390 0.65 5.12 -0.43
N ARG A 391 1.47 5.67 0.48
CA ARG A 391 1.74 7.08 0.67
C ARG A 391 3.26 7.22 0.81
N LEU A 392 3.87 8.02 -0.06
CA LEU A 392 5.32 8.17 -0.16
C LEU A 392 5.69 9.65 -0.08
N THR A 393 6.84 9.91 0.54
CA THR A 393 7.43 11.24 0.69
C THR A 393 8.77 11.29 -0.05
N ILE A 394 9.73 10.44 0.30
CA ILE A 394 11.07 10.37 -0.32
C ILE A 394 11.46 8.95 -0.78
N SER A 395 10.75 7.91 -0.35
CA SER A 395 11.10 6.53 -0.66
C SER A 395 10.64 6.08 -2.04
N GLN A 396 11.45 5.21 -2.66
CA GLN A 396 11.03 4.31 -3.73
C GLN A 396 10.82 2.89 -3.20
N PRO A 397 9.57 2.42 -3.13
CA PRO A 397 9.31 1.02 -2.87
C PRO A 397 9.54 0.19 -4.13
N ASN A 398 10.27 -0.91 -4.00
CA ASN A 398 10.38 -1.96 -5.01
C ASN A 398 9.57 -3.17 -4.56
N ASP A 399 9.21 -4.02 -5.51
CA ASP A 399 8.64 -5.33 -5.19
C ASP A 399 9.63 -6.13 -4.34
N ILE A 400 9.10 -6.84 -3.35
CA ILE A 400 9.91 -7.61 -2.41
C ILE A 400 9.62 -9.10 -2.59
N ALA A 401 10.66 -9.92 -2.61
CA ALA A 401 10.51 -11.36 -2.42
C ALA A 401 11.04 -11.71 -1.04
N PHE A 402 10.35 -12.63 -0.37
CA PHE A 402 10.86 -13.21 0.86
C PHE A 402 10.40 -14.66 1.05
N HIS A 403 11.23 -15.43 1.73
CA HIS A 403 10.91 -16.76 2.21
C HIS A 403 10.36 -16.66 3.63
N TRP A 404 9.11 -17.06 3.84
CA TRP A 404 8.48 -17.08 5.15
C TRP A 404 8.55 -18.48 5.75
N ALA A 405 9.11 -18.59 6.94
CA ALA A 405 9.11 -19.82 7.72
C ALA A 405 8.09 -19.75 8.85
N GLU A 406 7.68 -20.93 9.33
CA GLU A 406 6.79 -21.05 10.49
C GLU A 406 7.39 -20.33 11.71
N GLY A 407 6.54 -19.71 12.52
CA GLY A 407 6.97 -18.91 13.66
C GLY A 407 7.44 -17.49 13.33
N GLY A 408 7.24 -17.01 12.09
CA GLY A 408 7.44 -15.60 11.72
C GLY A 408 8.88 -15.25 11.34
N CYS A 409 9.68 -16.24 10.95
CA CYS A 409 11.01 -16.01 10.43
C CYS A 409 10.97 -15.70 8.93
N VAL A 410 11.70 -14.68 8.52
CA VAL A 410 11.82 -14.25 7.13
C VAL A 410 13.27 -14.39 6.68
N ASP A 411 13.49 -15.05 5.54
CA ASP A 411 14.79 -15.28 4.89
C ASP A 411 15.88 -15.90 5.80
N GLY A 412 15.47 -16.53 6.91
CA GLY A 412 16.38 -17.19 7.86
C GLY A 412 17.07 -16.26 8.86
N ASP A 413 16.92 -14.94 8.73
CA ASP A 413 17.62 -13.97 9.59
C ASP A 413 16.75 -12.86 10.18
N THR A 414 15.48 -12.77 9.77
CA THR A 414 14.61 -11.66 10.13
C THR A 414 13.37 -12.16 10.87
N GLN A 415 13.39 -12.08 12.20
CA GLN A 415 12.27 -12.52 13.04
C GLN A 415 11.17 -11.45 13.20
N TYR A 416 9.93 -11.81 12.88
CA TYR A 416 8.72 -11.06 13.22
C TYR A 416 8.11 -11.59 14.52
N VAL A 417 7.45 -10.72 15.28
CA VAL A 417 6.76 -11.07 16.52
C VAL A 417 5.26 -11.05 16.30
N SER A 418 4.55 -12.04 16.85
CA SER A 418 3.09 -12.11 16.79
C SER A 418 2.44 -10.90 17.47
N SER A 419 1.38 -10.38 16.86
CA SER A 419 0.65 -9.19 17.30
C SER A 419 -0.82 -9.25 16.90
N GLY A 420 -1.64 -9.80 17.79
CA GLY A 420 -3.05 -10.07 17.49
C GLY A 420 -3.16 -11.14 16.41
N THR A 421 -3.80 -10.81 15.29
CA THR A 421 -3.97 -11.71 14.13
C THR A 421 -2.82 -11.68 13.13
N GLY A 422 -1.84 -10.79 13.31
CA GLY A 422 -0.75 -10.60 12.35
C GLY A 422 0.64 -10.67 12.99
N TRP A 423 1.63 -10.36 12.18
CA TRP A 423 3.05 -10.35 12.53
C TRP A 423 3.60 -8.95 12.39
N GLN A 424 4.51 -8.54 13.26
CA GLN A 424 5.11 -7.21 13.18
C GLN A 424 6.60 -7.22 13.49
N ARG A 425 7.31 -6.24 12.96
CA ARG A 425 8.72 -6.00 13.24
C ARG A 425 9.07 -4.53 13.09
N ALA A 426 9.76 -3.97 14.08
CA ALA A 426 10.44 -2.69 13.96
C ALA A 426 11.90 -2.91 13.53
N ALA A 427 12.43 -2.03 12.68
CA ALA A 427 13.83 -2.09 12.26
C ALA A 427 14.40 -0.69 12.00
N VAL A 428 15.68 -0.52 12.34
CA VAL A 428 16.50 0.67 12.07
C VAL A 428 17.66 0.23 11.17
N PRO A 429 17.59 0.43 9.85
CA PRO A 429 18.67 0.05 8.95
C PRO A 429 19.94 0.86 9.20
N ASP A 430 21.09 0.25 8.94
CA ASP A 430 22.40 0.88 9.15
C ASP A 430 22.76 1.90 8.06
N ASP A 431 22.34 1.61 6.83
CA ASP A 431 22.68 2.33 5.61
C ASP A 431 21.61 3.32 5.14
N HIS A 432 20.47 3.39 5.84
CA HIS A 432 19.37 4.30 5.54
C HIS A 432 19.02 5.19 6.73
N ASN A 433 18.46 6.37 6.43
CA ASN A 433 18.02 7.37 7.41
C ASN A 433 16.50 7.31 7.61
N TYR A 434 15.99 6.12 7.93
CA TYR A 434 14.59 5.93 8.29
C TYR A 434 14.45 4.84 9.34
N VAL A 435 13.35 4.87 10.09
CA VAL A 435 12.92 3.78 10.96
C VAL A 435 11.70 3.13 10.34
N THR A 436 11.62 1.81 10.36
CA THR A 436 10.49 1.06 9.82
C THR A 436 9.73 0.31 10.91
N VAL A 437 8.41 0.25 10.75
CA VAL A 437 7.56 -0.74 11.40
C VAL A 437 6.77 -1.46 10.32
N SER A 438 7.06 -2.74 10.14
CA SER A 438 6.36 -3.60 9.20
C SER A 438 5.34 -4.47 9.93
N ARG A 439 4.16 -4.65 9.32
CA ARG A 439 3.10 -5.51 9.79
C ARG A 439 2.60 -6.38 8.64
N PHE A 440 2.70 -7.68 8.79
CA PHE A 440 2.19 -8.66 7.85
C PHE A 440 0.90 -9.27 8.39
N ASP A 441 -0.17 -9.19 7.60
CA ASP A 441 -1.45 -9.83 7.89
C ASP A 441 -1.61 -11.08 7.02
N PRO A 442 -1.53 -12.29 7.60
CA PRO A 442 -1.67 -13.53 6.87
C PRO A 442 -3.12 -13.80 6.42
N ALA A 443 -4.14 -13.16 7.00
CA ALA A 443 -5.51 -13.38 6.53
C ALA A 443 -5.74 -12.76 5.15
N THR A 444 -5.14 -11.60 4.90
CA THR A 444 -5.30 -10.83 3.66
C THR A 444 -4.12 -10.93 2.71
N GLY A 445 -2.96 -11.42 3.17
CA GLY A 445 -1.72 -11.38 2.40
C GLY A 445 -1.18 -9.96 2.24
N THR A 446 -1.50 -9.06 3.17
CA THR A 446 -1.10 -7.66 3.11
C THR A 446 0.14 -7.43 3.98
N LEU A 447 1.22 -6.92 3.38
CA LEU A 447 2.35 -6.37 4.13
C LEU A 447 2.25 -4.85 4.13
N ARG A 448 2.21 -4.26 5.31
CA ARG A 448 2.23 -2.81 5.50
C ARG A 448 3.52 -2.38 6.15
N VAL A 449 4.27 -1.49 5.51
CA VAL A 449 5.51 -0.92 6.02
C VAL A 449 5.30 0.56 6.28
N GLN A 450 5.34 0.96 7.54
CA GLN A 450 5.36 2.36 7.94
C GLN A 450 6.81 2.82 8.07
N ARG A 451 7.13 4.01 7.53
CA ARG A 451 8.45 4.61 7.67
C ARG A 451 8.37 5.97 8.33
N TRP A 452 9.23 6.17 9.31
CA TRP A 452 9.53 7.46 9.89
C TRP A 452 10.84 7.93 9.31
N LEU A 453 10.88 9.21 8.96
CA LEU A 453 12.03 9.91 8.46
C LEU A 453 12.41 10.92 9.56
N PRO A 454 13.13 10.51 10.62
CA PRO A 454 13.56 11.44 11.67
C PRO A 454 14.87 12.14 11.30
N ASP A 455 15.21 13.21 12.02
CA ASP A 455 16.46 13.96 11.85
C ASP A 455 17.68 13.12 12.28
N ILE A 456 18.88 13.60 11.94
CA ILE A 456 20.13 12.88 12.22
C ILE A 456 20.34 12.56 13.72
N ASP A 457 19.92 13.42 14.63
CA ASP A 457 20.08 13.22 16.08
C ASP A 457 19.12 12.16 16.60
N THR A 458 17.86 12.24 16.15
CA THR A 458 16.84 11.25 16.45
C THR A 458 17.18 9.89 15.83
N MET A 459 17.73 9.86 14.60
CA MET A 459 18.29 8.65 14.01
C MET A 459 19.45 8.08 14.81
N ALA A 460 20.37 8.92 15.32
CA ALA A 460 21.47 8.46 16.17
C ALA A 460 20.96 7.82 17.46
N LYS A 461 19.94 8.41 18.09
CA LYS A 461 19.25 7.80 19.26
C LYS A 461 18.56 6.49 18.90
N ALA A 462 17.87 6.42 17.76
CA ALA A 462 17.21 5.20 17.29
C ALA A 462 18.24 4.07 17.05
N ARG A 463 19.39 4.39 16.46
CA ARG A 463 20.52 3.46 16.29
C ARG A 463 21.17 3.07 17.62
N ALA A 464 21.12 3.92 18.65
CA ALA A 464 21.60 3.52 19.98
C ALA A 464 20.68 2.52 20.68
N LEU A 465 19.37 2.53 20.40
CA LEU A 465 18.38 1.61 20.99
C LEU A 465 18.45 0.18 20.41
N GLY A 466 18.99 0.03 19.21
CA GLY A 466 19.06 -1.28 18.54
C GLY A 466 19.66 -1.22 17.15
N GLY A 467 20.68 -0.40 16.95
CA GLY A 467 21.42 -0.26 15.68
C GLY A 467 22.06 -1.57 15.26
N GLY A 468 22.03 -1.84 13.96
CA GLY A 468 22.21 -3.17 13.40
C GLY A 468 20.88 -3.93 13.35
N ALA A 469 20.54 -4.47 12.17
CA ALA A 469 19.41 -5.38 12.03
C ALA A 469 19.50 -6.48 13.11
N ILE A 470 18.50 -6.60 13.99
CA ILE A 470 18.45 -7.71 14.95
C ILE A 470 18.36 -9.00 14.13
N LYS A 471 19.50 -9.67 13.91
CA LYS A 471 19.58 -10.87 13.08
C LYS A 471 19.25 -12.12 13.89
N GLY A 472 18.77 -13.11 13.16
CA GLY A 472 18.46 -14.44 13.67
C GLY A 472 16.96 -14.70 13.70
N CYS A 473 16.65 -15.98 13.67
CA CYS A 473 15.30 -16.52 13.76
C CYS A 473 15.22 -17.58 14.85
N GLY A 474 14.05 -17.71 15.47
CA GLY A 474 13.78 -18.79 16.42
C GLY A 474 12.83 -18.38 17.54
N GLY A 475 12.38 -19.39 18.28
CA GLY A 475 11.51 -19.22 19.45
C GLY A 475 12.24 -18.80 20.74
N ASP A 476 13.49 -18.31 20.64
CA ASP A 476 14.22 -17.83 21.82
C ASP A 476 13.51 -16.62 22.43
N SER A 477 13.02 -16.81 23.66
CA SER A 477 12.34 -15.78 24.44
C SER A 477 13.14 -14.47 24.56
N ALA A 478 14.48 -14.54 24.62
CA ALA A 478 15.32 -13.35 24.72
C ALA A 478 15.33 -12.53 23.43
N LEU A 479 15.44 -13.20 22.27
CA LEU A 479 15.35 -12.55 20.95
C LEU A 479 13.99 -11.88 20.74
N LEU A 480 12.90 -12.61 21.03
CA LEU A 480 11.54 -12.10 20.88
C LEU A 480 11.28 -10.90 21.80
N ALA A 481 11.74 -10.96 23.05
CA ALA A 481 11.66 -9.85 24.00
C ALA A 481 12.45 -8.63 23.52
N LYS A 482 13.65 -8.83 22.96
CA LYS A 482 14.47 -7.74 22.40
C LYS A 482 13.78 -7.04 21.23
N ILE A 483 13.17 -7.79 20.31
CA ILE A 483 12.44 -7.22 19.16
C ILE A 483 11.21 -6.45 19.64
N ALA A 484 10.48 -6.99 20.62
CA ALA A 484 9.31 -6.31 21.20
C ALA A 484 9.70 -5.04 21.97
N ALA A 485 10.81 -5.05 22.72
CA ALA A 485 11.34 -3.91 23.44
C ALA A 485 11.75 -2.78 22.49
N LEU A 486 12.51 -3.09 21.42
CA LEU A 486 12.93 -2.10 20.42
C LEU A 486 11.73 -1.32 19.85
N ARG A 487 10.63 -2.01 19.55
CA ARG A 487 9.41 -1.36 19.05
C ARG A 487 8.86 -0.35 20.07
N ASN A 488 8.78 -0.73 21.35
CA ASN A 488 8.25 0.15 22.39
C ASN A 488 9.17 1.36 22.58
N ASP A 489 10.49 1.15 22.60
CA ASP A 489 11.47 2.23 22.75
C ASP A 489 11.43 3.21 21.57
N LEU A 490 11.32 2.69 20.34
CA LEU A 490 11.15 3.51 19.14
C LEU A 490 9.84 4.30 19.16
N SER A 491 8.74 3.73 19.69
CA SER A 491 7.46 4.44 19.79
C SER A 491 7.49 5.63 20.76
N ALA A 492 8.40 5.62 21.74
CA ALA A 492 8.62 6.75 22.65
C ALA A 492 9.50 7.85 22.02
N LEU A 493 10.35 7.49 21.06
CA LEU A 493 11.26 8.40 20.38
C LEU A 493 10.64 9.05 19.13
N LEU A 494 9.81 8.32 18.40
CA LEU A 494 9.25 8.72 17.11
C LEU A 494 7.90 9.45 17.26
N PRO A 495 7.57 10.35 16.31
CA PRO A 495 6.23 10.89 16.20
C PRO A 495 5.15 9.81 16.09
N ALA A 496 3.93 10.11 16.57
CA ALA A 496 2.82 9.16 16.53
C ALA A 496 2.44 8.72 15.10
N GLN A 497 2.58 9.61 14.12
CA GLN A 497 2.27 9.34 12.72
C GLN A 497 3.56 9.13 11.91
N PRO A 498 3.65 8.11 11.04
CA PRO A 498 4.76 7.95 10.14
C PRO A 498 4.69 8.96 8.98
N ASN A 499 5.84 9.20 8.35
CA ASN A 499 5.89 9.98 7.11
C ASN A 499 5.36 9.17 5.93
N GLU A 500 5.62 7.86 5.90
CA GLU A 500 5.26 7.02 4.76
C GLU A 500 4.55 5.75 5.19
N ARG A 501 3.70 5.26 4.29
CA ARG A 501 3.01 3.99 4.42
C ARG A 501 3.05 3.28 3.09
N ILE A 502 3.82 2.22 3.02
CA ILE A 502 3.94 1.38 1.84
C ILE A 502 3.06 0.15 2.07
N VAL A 503 2.15 -0.09 1.14
CA VAL A 503 1.24 -1.23 1.18
C VAL A 503 1.64 -2.18 0.06
N TYR A 504 1.84 -3.45 0.41
CA TYR A 504 2.14 -4.51 -0.53
C TYR A 504 1.06 -5.58 -0.50
N HIS A 505 0.78 -6.12 -1.68
CA HIS A 505 -0.02 -7.32 -1.87
C HIS A 505 0.88 -8.52 -2.13
N CYS A 506 0.93 -9.42 -1.15
CA CYS A 506 1.73 -10.64 -1.18
C CYS A 506 0.96 -11.79 -1.81
N GLN A 507 1.66 -12.59 -2.60
CA GLN A 507 1.16 -13.83 -3.19
C GLN A 507 2.27 -14.89 -3.19
N LYS A 508 1.89 -16.15 -3.34
CA LYS A 508 2.85 -17.24 -3.50
C LYS A 508 3.65 -17.09 -4.79
N GLY A 509 4.97 -17.22 -4.70
CA GLY A 509 5.83 -17.16 -5.87
C GLY A 509 7.27 -16.78 -5.56
N ARG A 510 8.07 -16.67 -6.63
CA ARG A 510 9.42 -16.10 -6.63
C ARG A 510 9.47 -14.98 -7.66
N LEU A 511 10.21 -13.90 -7.39
CA LEU A 511 10.48 -12.89 -8.41
C LEU A 511 11.29 -13.54 -9.54
N THR A 512 10.88 -13.31 -10.79
CA THR A 512 11.68 -13.76 -11.93
C THR A 512 12.92 -12.86 -12.08
N PRO A 513 14.08 -13.38 -12.51
CA PRO A 513 15.26 -12.55 -12.70
C PRO A 513 14.99 -11.47 -13.75
N GLY A 514 14.92 -10.19 -13.33
CA GLY A 514 14.70 -9.03 -14.20
C GLY A 514 13.52 -8.12 -13.82
N GLU A 515 12.73 -8.45 -12.79
CA GLU A 515 11.56 -7.66 -12.34
C GLU A 515 11.80 -6.83 -11.06
N GLY A 516 13.06 -6.66 -10.62
CA GLY A 516 13.42 -6.03 -9.33
C GLY A 516 13.94 -4.61 -9.39
#